data_AF-A0AA97F3K1-F1
#
_entry.id   AF-A0AA97F3K1-F1
#
_cell.length_a   1.000
_cell.length_b   1.000
_cell.length_c   1.000
_cell.angle_alpha   90.00
_cell.angle_beta   90.00
_cell.angle_gamma   90.00
#
_symmetry.space_group_name_H-M   'P 1'
#
loop_
_entity.id
_entity.type
_entity.pdbx_description
1 polymer ?
#
loop_
_entity_poly.entity_id
_entity_poly.type
_entity_poly.pdbx_seq_one_letter_code
_entity_poly.pdbx_strand_id
1 'polypeptide(L)' 'MRSRITKAINERLTTDPIKFGKPLRGRLKGYRRIRVSDYRIIYTVNIAKHKVFVATAGHRDTIYEKAT' A
#
# COMPACT_ATOMS: atom_id res chain seq x y z
N MET A 1 12.27 8.18 7.23
CA MET A 1 11.09 7.75 6.43
C MET A 1 11.25 6.34 5.87
N ARG A 2 12.31 6.02 5.12
CA ARG A 2 12.56 4.67 4.56
C ARG A 2 12.43 3.54 5.59
N SER A 3 13.03 3.71 6.78
CA SER A 3 12.91 2.73 7.88
C SER A 3 11.46 2.48 8.33
N ARG A 4 10.62 3.52 8.40
CA ARG A 4 9.19 3.39 8.75
C ARG A 4 8.39 2.67 7.67
N ILE A 5 8.71 2.92 6.41
CA ILE A 5 8.10 2.22 5.27
C ILE A 5 8.47 0.74 5.30
N THR A 6 9.77 0.41 5.41
CA THR A 6 10.24 -0.98 5.49
C THR A 6 9.63 -1.71 6.67
N LYS A 7 9.59 -1.07 7.85
CA LYS A 7 8.94 -1.63 9.04
C LYS A 7 7.46 -1.91 8.79
N ALA A 8 6.73 -0.97 8.20
CA ALA A 8 5.31 -1.17 7.88
C ALA A 8 5.07 -2.29 6.85
N ILE A 9 5.98 -2.50 5.90
CA ILE A 9 5.92 -3.62 4.96
C ILE A 9 6.09 -4.94 5.72
N ASN A 10 7.13 -5.05 6.55
CA ASN A 10 7.48 -6.28 7.28
C ASN A 10 6.52 -6.65 8.41
N GLU A 11 5.82 -5.68 9.00
CA GLU A 11 4.90 -5.93 10.13
C GLU A 11 3.44 -6.07 9.68
N ARG A 12 3.11 -5.64 8.45
CA ARG A 12 1.72 -5.56 8.01
C ARG A 12 1.49 -6.28 6.69
N LEU A 13 2.30 -6.00 5.66
CA LEU A 13 2.06 -6.56 4.33
C LEU A 13 2.48 -8.03 4.23
N THR A 14 3.49 -8.44 4.98
CA THR A 14 3.90 -9.86 5.10
C THR A 14 3.00 -10.65 6.04
N THR A 15 2.36 -10.00 7.01
CA THR A 15 1.49 -10.65 8.00
C THR A 15 0.07 -10.85 7.48
N ASP A 16 -0.62 -9.78 7.10
CA ASP A 16 -1.97 -9.85 6.53
C ASP A 16 -2.27 -8.60 5.69
N PRO A 17 -1.87 -8.61 4.41
CA PRO A 17 -2.02 -7.45 3.54
C PRO A 17 -3.49 -7.12 3.23
N ILE A 18 -4.43 -8.05 3.48
CA ILE A 18 -5.85 -7.79 3.28
C ILE A 18 -6.41 -7.05 4.50
N LYS A 19 -6.15 -7.56 5.72
CA LYS A 19 -6.62 -6.96 6.97
C LYS A 19 -6.05 -5.57 7.23
N PHE A 20 -4.74 -5.38 7.02
CA PHE A 20 -4.09 -4.10 7.33
C PHE A 20 -4.34 -3.01 6.29
N GLY A 21 -4.67 -3.37 5.06
CA GLY A 21 -4.93 -2.43 3.96
C GLY A 21 -6.37 -2.01 3.82
N LYS A 22 -6.62 -0.71 3.64
CA LYS A 22 -7.94 -0.23 3.20
C LYS A 22 -8.04 -0.30 1.67
N PRO A 23 -9.12 -0.87 1.11
CA PRO A 23 -9.32 -0.90 -0.34
C PRO A 23 -9.50 0.53 -0.89
N LEU A 24 -8.94 0.79 -2.06
CA LEU A 24 -9.19 2.01 -2.82
C LEU A 24 -10.43 1.81 -3.72
N ARG A 25 -11.05 2.92 -4.09
CA ARG A 25 -12.28 2.98 -4.89
C ARG A 25 -12.03 3.73 -6.20
N GLY A 26 -13.02 3.76 -7.10
CA GLY A 26 -12.93 4.44 -8.39
C GLY A 26 -11.89 3.80 -9.30
N ARG A 27 -11.10 4.63 -10.00
CA ARG A 27 -10.04 4.18 -10.93
C ARG A 27 -8.99 3.28 -10.28
N LEU A 28 -8.79 3.40 -8.96
CA LEU A 28 -7.84 2.58 -8.19
C LEU A 28 -8.50 1.37 -7.53
N LYS A 29 -9.69 0.94 -8.00
CA LYS A 29 -10.30 -0.32 -7.56
C LYS A 29 -9.33 -1.48 -7.80
N GLY A 30 -9.21 -2.36 -6.80
CA GLY A 30 -8.24 -3.47 -6.79
C GLY A 30 -6.93 -3.14 -6.09
N TYR A 31 -6.61 -1.86 -5.91
CA TYR A 31 -5.52 -1.44 -5.04
C TYR A 31 -5.96 -1.32 -3.58
N ARG A 32 -4.98 -1.42 -2.70
CA ARG A 32 -5.11 -1.23 -1.26
C ARG A 32 -4.09 -0.21 -0.79
N ARG A 33 -4.36 0.40 0.36
CA ARG A 33 -3.50 1.41 0.99
C ARG A 33 -3.29 1.13 2.46
N ILE A 34 -2.06 1.30 2.92
CA ILE A 34 -1.73 1.51 4.33
C ILE A 34 -1.20 2.93 4.58
N ARG A 35 -1.51 3.49 5.75
CA ARG A 35 -0.97 4.77 6.24
C ARG A 35 0.28 4.50 7.09
N VAL A 36 1.35 5.25 6.83
CA VAL A 36 2.61 5.23 7.56
C VAL A 36 3.01 6.67 7.85
N SER A 37 2.60 7.20 9.02
CA SER A 37 2.66 8.65 9.29
C SER A 37 1.95 9.43 8.17
N ASP A 38 2.64 10.38 7.53
CA ASP A 38 2.12 11.21 6.44
C ASP A 38 2.36 10.59 5.06
N TYR A 39 2.89 9.37 5.04
CA TYR A 39 3.10 8.59 3.84
C TYR A 39 2.03 7.51 3.69
N ARG A 40 1.83 7.10 2.45
CA ARG A 40 0.94 6.00 2.08
C ARG A 40 1.72 5.02 1.23
N ILE A 41 1.41 3.75 1.41
CA ILE A 41 1.90 2.68 0.55
C ILE A 41 0.67 2.14 -0.19
N ILE A 42 0.71 2.20 -1.52
CA ILE A 42 -0.32 1.67 -2.41
C ILE A 42 0.19 0.37 -3.00
N TYR A 43 -0.63 -0.68 -2.94
CA TYR A 43 -0.24 -2.02 -3.35
C TYR A 43 -1.44 -2.84 -3.82
N THR A 44 -1.16 -3.98 -4.47
CA THR A 44 -2.14 -5.01 -4.82
C THR A 44 -1.77 -6.33 -4.15
N VAL A 45 -2.76 -7.21 -3.98
CA VAL A 45 -2.57 -8.55 -3.41
C VAL A 45 -3.01 -9.57 -4.45
N ASN A 46 -2.09 -10.44 -4.86
CA ASN A 46 -2.41 -11.62 -5.64
C ASN A 46 -2.45 -12.82 -4.69
N ILE A 47 -3.67 -13.20 -4.29
CA ILE A 47 -3.92 -14.28 -3.33
C ILE A 47 -3.46 -15.63 -3.93
N ALA A 48 -3.78 -15.90 -5.20
CA ALA A 48 -3.44 -17.15 -5.87
C ALA A 48 -1.92 -17.38 -5.95
N LYS A 49 -1.14 -16.31 -6.14
CA LYS A 49 0.33 -16.38 -6.21
C LYS A 49 1.02 -16.10 -4.87
N HIS A 50 0.26 -15.88 -3.80
CA HIS A 50 0.76 -15.45 -2.50
C HIS A 50 1.75 -14.27 -2.57
N LYS A 51 1.43 -13.26 -3.41
CA LYS A 51 2.32 -12.12 -3.71
C LYS A 51 1.64 -10.79 -3.42
N VAL A 52 2.42 -9.86 -2.87
CA VAL A 52 2.05 -8.45 -2.71
C VAL A 52 2.91 -7.61 -3.64
N PHE A 53 2.27 -6.76 -4.45
CA PHE A 53 2.98 -5.84 -5.33
C PHE A 53 2.79 -4.41 -4.84
N VAL A 54 3.88 -3.78 -4.41
CA VAL A 54 3.88 -2.38 -3.99
C VAL A 54 4.04 -1.50 -5.23
N ALA A 55 2.99 -0.77 -5.59
CA ALA A 55 2.99 0.11 -6.75
C ALA A 55 3.72 1.43 -6.46
N THR A 56 3.46 2.03 -5.29
CA THR A 56 4.12 3.27 -4.89
C THR A 56 4.07 3.47 -3.38
N ALA A 57 5.08 4.18 -2.85
CA ALA A 57 5.09 4.68 -1.48
C ALA A 57 5.48 6.17 -1.51
N GLY A 58 4.60 7.03 -1.01
CA GLY A 58 4.74 8.48 -1.18
C GLY A 58 3.98 9.30 -0.16
N HIS A 59 4.25 10.61 -0.12
CA HIS A 59 3.58 11.55 0.78
C HIS A 59 2.08 11.64 0.44
N ARG A 60 1.24 11.87 1.44
CA ARG A 60 -0.23 11.87 1.30
C ARG A 60 -0.72 12.80 0.20
N ASP A 61 -0.06 13.94 0.02
CA ASP A 61 -0.52 15.02 -0.85
C ASP A 61 -0.20 14.75 -2.33
N THR A 62 0.94 14.12 -2.61
CA THR A 62 1.43 13.92 -3.99
C THR A 62 1.18 12.51 -4.54
N ILE A 63 0.87 11.54 -3.68
CA ILE A 63 0.81 10.12 -4.10
C ILE A 63 -0.35 9.80 -5.04
N TYR A 64 -1.40 10.61 -5.08
CA TYR A 64 -2.55 10.39 -5.96
C TYR A 64 -2.43 11.06 -7.31
N GLU A 65 -1.60 12.08 -7.45
CA GLU A 65 -1.40 12.81 -8.71
C GLU A 65 -0.70 11.92 -9.74
N LYS A 66 0.23 11.08 -9.29
CA LYS A 66 1.00 10.14 -10.12
C LYS A 66 0.23 8.87 -10.51
N ALA A 67 -0.99 8.67 -10.02
CA ALA A 67 -1.79 7.49 -10.31
C ALA A 67 -2.76 7.71 -11.49
N THR A 68 -2.53 8.79 -12.26
CA THR A 68 -3.25 9.15 -13.48
C THR A 68 -2.60 8.51 -14.70
#